data_AF-A0A2U1W1T0-F1
#
_entry.id   AF-A0A2U1W1T0-F1
#
_cell.length_a   1.000
_cell.length_b   1.000
_cell.length_c   1.000
_cell.angle_alpha   90.00
_cell.angle_beta   90.00
_cell.angle_gamma   90.00
#
_symmetry.space_group_name_H-M   'P 1'
#
loop_
_entity.id
_entity.type
_entity.pdbx_description
1 polymer ?
#
loop_
_entity_poly.entity_id
_entity_poly.type
_entity_poly.pdbx_seq_one_letter_code
_entity_poly.pdbx_strand_id
1 'polypeptide(L)' 'MLNTLRAMPGPSAMMPPASLLSITSAANLKPAVLRPALDELIKCGFVREYVTQYGRSYARTAKGDARILEVKTWLR' A
#
# COMPACT_ATOMS: atom_id res chain seq x y z
N MET A 1 20.62 32.36 11.73
CA MET A 1 19.34 31.70 12.06
C MET A 1 18.88 30.94 10.82
N LEU A 2 18.99 29.62 10.82
CA LEU A 2 18.57 28.74 9.71
C LEU A 2 17.27 28.03 10.15
N ASN A 3 16.13 28.57 9.73
CA ASN A 3 14.83 27.92 9.92
C ASN A 3 14.65 26.86 8.82
N THR A 4 15.12 25.63 9.06
CA THR A 4 14.68 24.48 8.28
C THR A 4 13.26 24.13 8.72
N LEU A 5 12.27 24.71 8.03
CA LEU A 5 10.90 24.21 8.04
C LEU A 5 10.93 22.77 7.52
N ARG A 6 11.02 21.78 8.41
CA ARG A 6 10.70 20.40 8.08
C ARG A 6 9.23 20.41 7.68
N ALA A 7 8.97 20.40 6.37
CA ALA A 7 7.67 20.06 5.83
C ALA A 7 7.32 18.67 6.37
N MET A 8 6.54 18.62 7.45
CA MET A 8 5.95 17.37 7.89
C MET A 8 5.00 16.95 6.77
N PRO A 9 5.25 15.81 6.09
CA PRO A 9 4.32 15.35 5.08
C PRO A 9 2.99 15.06 5.80
N GLY A 10 1.90 15.62 5.27
CA GLY A 10 0.58 15.52 5.90
C GLY A 10 0.13 14.07 6.15
N PRO A 11 -0.91 13.86 6.95
CA PRO A 11 -1.34 12.53 7.43
C PRO A 11 -1.64 11.50 6.33
N SER A 12 -1.90 11.93 5.09
CA SER A 12 -2.03 11.03 3.92
C SER A 12 -0.73 10.33 3.52
N ALA A 13 0.44 10.82 3.95
CA ALA A 13 1.74 10.27 3.58
C ALA A 13 2.25 9.16 4.51
N MET A 14 1.49 8.78 5.54
CA MET A 14 1.99 7.98 6.67
C MET A 14 1.36 6.60 6.82
N MET A 15 0.78 5.99 5.77
CA MET A 15 0.53 4.55 5.87
C MET A 15 1.85 3.81 5.70
N PRO A 16 2.37 3.15 6.74
CA PRO A 16 3.60 2.40 6.63
C PRO A 16 3.41 1.29 5.58
N PRO A 17 4.45 0.99 4.77
CA PRO A 17 4.43 -0.16 3.90
C PRO A 17 4.07 -1.42 4.68
N ALA A 18 3.08 -2.17 4.20
CA ALA A 18 2.61 -3.38 4.87
C ALA A 18 3.43 -4.60 4.41
N SER A 19 3.79 -5.48 5.34
CA SER A 19 4.43 -6.75 4.99
C SER A 19 3.40 -7.73 4.41
N LEU A 20 3.86 -8.73 3.65
CA LEU A 20 2.99 -9.81 3.17
C LEU A 20 2.25 -10.50 4.33
N LEU A 21 2.92 -10.70 5.47
CA LEU A 21 2.32 -11.31 6.67
C LEU A 21 1.18 -10.46 7.22
N SER A 22 1.40 -9.14 7.35
CA SER A 22 0.38 -8.20 7.81
C SER A 22 -0.85 -8.22 6.89
N ILE A 23 -0.64 -8.28 5.56
CA ILE A 23 -1.72 -8.35 4.58
C ILE A 23 -2.47 -9.68 4.69
N THR A 24 -1.75 -10.81 4.83
CA THR A 24 -2.38 -12.13 4.97
C THR A 24 -3.25 -12.23 6.23
N SER A 25 -2.78 -11.67 7.34
CA SER A 25 -3.54 -11.61 8.58
C SER A 25 -4.78 -10.72 8.44
N ALA A 26 -4.65 -9.53 7.86
CA ALA A 26 -5.76 -8.61 7.69
C ALA A 26 -6.83 -9.11 6.71
N ALA A 27 -6.43 -9.78 5.62
CA ALA A 27 -7.35 -10.33 4.64
C ALA A 27 -7.93 -11.71 5.07
N ASN A 28 -7.36 -12.33 6.10
CA ASN A 28 -7.65 -13.72 6.48
C ASN A 28 -7.54 -14.70 5.30
N LEU A 29 -6.52 -14.50 4.46
CA LEU A 29 -6.28 -15.30 3.25
C LEU A 29 -4.89 -15.94 3.28
N LYS A 30 -4.78 -17.10 2.63
CA LYS A 30 -3.50 -17.80 2.49
C LYS A 30 -2.53 -16.98 1.60
N PRO A 31 -1.23 -16.95 1.91
CA PRO A 31 -0.23 -16.26 1.09
C PRO A 31 -0.22 -16.68 -0.39
N ALA A 32 -0.53 -17.95 -0.67
CA ALA A 32 -0.61 -18.48 -2.03
C ALA A 32 -1.70 -17.81 -2.90
N VAL A 33 -2.79 -17.35 -2.28
CA VAL A 33 -3.88 -16.64 -2.97
C VAL A 33 -3.56 -15.15 -3.10
N LEU A 34 -2.91 -14.58 -2.08
CA LEU A 34 -2.59 -13.16 -2.06
C LEU A 34 -1.46 -12.77 -3.01
N ARG A 35 -0.48 -13.63 -3.24
CA ARG A 35 0.67 -13.32 -4.10
C ARG A 35 0.25 -12.99 -5.54
N PRO A 36 -0.53 -13.84 -6.26
CA PRO A 36 -1.00 -13.49 -7.60
C PRO A 36 -1.83 -12.20 -7.63
N ALA A 37 -2.68 -11.99 -6.62
CA ALA A 37 -3.48 -10.76 -6.54
C ALA A 37 -2.61 -9.51 -6.35
N LEU A 38 -1.58 -9.59 -5.50
CA LEU A 38 -0.63 -8.50 -5.31
C LEU A 38 0.18 -8.22 -6.58
N ASP A 39 0.60 -9.26 -7.30
CA ASP A 39 1.32 -9.11 -8.57
C ASP A 39 0.45 -8.36 -9.60
N GLU A 40 -0.84 -8.69 -9.71
CA GLU A 40 -1.77 -7.97 -10.59
C GLU A 40 -1.99 -6.52 -10.15
N LEU A 41 -2.09 -6.25 -8.85
CA LEU A 41 -2.19 -4.88 -8.32
C LEU A 41 -0.93 -4.05 -8.58
N ILE A 42 0.24 -4.68 -8.57
CA ILE A 42 1.53 -4.06 -8.92
C ILE A 42 1.57 -3.75 -10.42
N LYS A 43 1.20 -4.70 -11.29
CA LYS A 43 1.13 -4.49 -12.75
C LYS A 43 0.18 -3.35 -13.11
N CYS A 44 -0.96 -3.26 -12.43
CA CYS A 44 -1.92 -2.18 -12.62
C CYS A 44 -1.42 -0.81 -12.09
N GLY A 45 -0.34 -0.80 -11.31
CA GLY A 45 0.23 0.40 -10.69
C GLY A 45 -0.55 0.91 -9.48
N PHE A 46 -1.39 0.08 -8.87
CA PHE A 46 -2.16 0.43 -7.66
C PHE A 46 -1.35 0.24 -6.37
N VAL A 47 -0.38 -0.68 -6.42
CA VAL A 47 0.50 -1.02 -5.30
C VAL A 47 1.94 -0.91 -5.77
N ARG A 48 2.83 -0.46 -4.89
CA ARG A 48 4.27 -0.44 -5.09
C ARG A 48 4.94 -1.39 -4.11
N GLU A 49 5.77 -2.29 -4.64
CA GLU A 49 6.60 -3.19 -3.86
C GLU A 49 7.95 -2.54 -3.52
N TYR A 50 8.40 -2.76 -2.29
CA TYR A 50 9.72 -2.37 -1.78
C TYR A 50 10.41 -3.61 -1.25
N VAL A 51 11.66 -3.81 -1.66
CA VAL A 51 12.51 -4.86 -1.11
C VAL A 51 13.26 -4.26 0.08
N THR A 52 13.07 -4.85 1.25
CA THR A 52 13.74 -4.47 2.50
C THR A 52 14.62 -5.63 2.99
N GLN A 53 15.48 -5.37 3.97
CA GLN A 53 16.27 -6.42 4.63
C GLN A 53 15.42 -7.51 5.31
N TYR A 54 14.15 -7.22 5.60
CA TYR A 54 13.20 -8.15 6.22
C TYR A 54 12.23 -8.80 5.22
N GLY A 55 12.44 -8.59 3.92
CA GLY A 55 11.60 -9.10 2.85
C GLY A 55 10.83 -8.01 2.11
N ARG A 56 9.72 -8.40 1.47
CA ARG A 56 8.90 -7.53 0.61
C ARG A 56 7.84 -6.78 1.42
N SER A 57 7.77 -5.48 1.18
CA SER A 57 6.76 -4.58 1.75
C SER A 57 5.99 -3.88 0.63
N TYR A 58 4.72 -3.59 0.88
CA TYR A 58 3.81 -3.07 -0.14
C TYR A 58 3.18 -1.76 0.35
N ALA A 59 3.18 -0.74 -0.49
CA ALA A 59 2.46 0.50 -0.22
C ALA A 59 1.48 0.82 -1.35
N ARG A 60 0.37 1.48 -1.01
CA ARG A 60 -0.57 1.99 -2.00
C ARG A 60 0.03 3.17 -2.75
N THR A 61 -0.29 3.27 -4.03
CA THR A 61 -0.01 4.47 -4.83
C THR A 61 -1.24 5.39 -4.79
N ALA A 62 -1.08 6.65 -5.18
CA ALA A 62 -2.21 7.58 -5.34
C ALA A 62 -3.29 7.03 -6.30
N LYS A 63 -2.87 6.27 -7.33
CA LYS A 63 -3.77 5.57 -8.25
C LYS A 63 -4.55 4.45 -7.55
N GLY A 64 -3.88 3.69 -6.67
CA GLY A 64 -4.53 2.68 -5.84
C GLY A 64 -5.56 3.28 -4.89
N ASP A 65 -5.25 4.42 -4.26
CA ASP A 65 -6.19 5.12 -3.38
C ASP A 65 -7.42 5.64 -4.14
N ALA A 66 -7.23 6.21 -5.33
CA ALA A 66 -8.33 6.61 -6.20
C ALA A 66 -9.23 5.42 -6.58
N ARG A 67 -8.63 4.28 -6.92
CA ARG A 67 -9.38 3.05 -7.24
C ARG A 67 -10.19 2.53 -6.05
N ILE A 68 -9.65 2.61 -4.84
CA ILE A 68 -10.38 2.23 -3.63
C ILE A 68 -11.59 3.14 -3.41
N LEU A 69 -11.44 4.45 -3.62
CA LEU A 69 -12.56 5.40 -3.53
C LEU A 69 -13.65 5.07 -4.55
N GLU A 70 -13.28 4.79 -5.80
CA GLU A 70 -14.21 4.39 -6.86
C GLU A 70 -15.00 3.11 -6.49
N VAL A 71 -14.31 2.07 -6.04
CA VAL A 71 -14.97 0.82 -5.61
C VAL A 71 -15.89 1.07 -4.41
N LYS A 72 -15.47 1.89 -3.44
CA LYS A 72 -16.32 2.28 -2.30
C LYS A 72 -17.57 3.04 -2.74
N THR A 73 -17.48 3.86 -3.78
CA THR A 73 -18.67 4.56 -4.32
C THR A 73 -19.64 3.62 -5.02
N TRP A 74 -19.17 2.52 -5.62
CA TRP A 74 -20.05 1.52 -6.26
C TRP A 74 -20.73 0.59 -5.28
N LEU A 75 -20.12 0.34 -4.12
CA LEU A 75 -20.66 -0.50 -3.05
C LEU A 75 -21.67 0.23 -2.16
N ARG A 76 -21.97 1.50 -2.48
CA ARG A 76 -22.92 2.34 -1.77
C ARG A 76 -24.25 2.37 -2.51
#